data_AF-A0A352KLU8-F1
#
_entry.id   AF-A0A352KLU8-F1
#
_cell.length_a   1.000
_cell.length_b   1.000
_cell.length_c   1.000
_cell.angle_alpha   90.00
_cell.angle_beta   90.00
_cell.angle_gamma   90.00
#
_symmetry.space_group_name_H-M   'P 1'
#
loop_
_entity.id
_entity.type
_entity.pdbx_description
1 polymer ?
#
loop_
_entity_poly.entity_id
_entity_poly.type
_entity_poly.pdbx_seq_one_letter_code
_entity_poly.pdbx_strand_id
1 'polypeptide(L)'
;QLPLPAQINPERVIERIDPRKDVDGFHPFNIGRLALRSPALRPCTPLGIMRLLDAYEINTKGMHAVVVGASNIVGRPMMLELLLAGATVVICHRFTKDLEHQVRQAELLVVAVGKPGIVSGTWIKPGAVVVDVGINRLQNGELVGDIDFEVAKQNASMITPVPGGVGL
;
A
#
# COMPACT_ATOMS: atom_id res chain seq x y z
N GLN A 1 6.58 -14.19 9.96
CA GLN A 1 6.74 -14.21 8.49
C GLN A 1 5.60 -14.99 7.85
N LEU A 2 4.96 -14.40 6.84
CA LEU A 2 3.96 -15.03 5.98
C LEU A 2 4.58 -15.29 4.58
N PRO A 3 4.03 -16.23 3.76
CA PRO A 3 2.91 -17.13 4.07
C PRO A 3 3.32 -18.28 5.01
N LEU A 4 2.35 -18.80 5.78
CA LEU A 4 2.53 -20.04 6.54
C LEU A 4 2.29 -21.27 5.65
N PRO A 5 2.74 -22.48 6.06
CA PRO A 5 2.31 -23.72 5.43
C PRO A 5 0.79 -23.81 5.30
N ALA A 6 0.30 -24.33 4.17
CA ALA A 6 -1.11 -24.27 3.78
C ALA A 6 -2.09 -24.87 4.82
N GLN A 7 -1.63 -25.83 5.61
CA GLN A 7 -2.41 -26.48 6.67
C GLN A 7 -2.57 -25.63 7.95
N ILE A 8 -1.80 -24.55 8.11
CA ILE A 8 -1.85 -23.69 9.29
C ILE A 8 -2.73 -22.48 8.98
N ASN A 9 -3.75 -22.25 9.81
CA ASN A 9 -4.56 -21.03 9.70
C ASN A 9 -3.76 -19.84 10.26
N PRO A 10 -3.37 -18.85 9.41
CA PRO A 10 -2.57 -17.71 9.84
C PRO A 10 -3.32 -16.78 10.79
N GLU A 11 -4.64 -16.63 10.64
CA GLU A 11 -5.47 -15.76 11.48
C GLU A 11 -5.44 -16.24 12.93
N ARG A 12 -5.59 -17.55 13.14
CA ARG A 12 -5.52 -18.15 14.50
C ARG A 12 -4.15 -17.98 15.15
N VAL A 13 -3.08 -17.97 14.36
CA VAL A 13 -1.71 -17.75 14.88
C VAL A 13 -1.54 -16.28 15.26
N ILE A 14 -1.95 -15.35 14.39
CA ILE A 14 -1.85 -13.91 14.61
C ILE A 14 -2.68 -13.49 15.85
N GLU A 15 -3.92 -13.96 15.97
CA GLU A 15 -4.81 -13.64 17.10
C GLU A 15 -4.34 -14.22 18.44
N ARG A 16 -3.38 -15.16 18.44
CA ARG A 16 -2.83 -15.71 19.68
C ARG A 16 -1.75 -14.81 20.28
N ILE A 17 -1.15 -13.94 19.47
CA ILE A 17 -0.12 -12.99 19.89
C ILE A 17 -0.78 -11.91 20.75
N ASP A 18 -0.20 -11.59 21.93
CA ASP A 18 -0.68 -10.45 22.72
C ASP A 18 -0.63 -9.18 21.85
N PRO A 19 -1.73 -8.41 21.69
CA PRO A 19 -1.74 -7.23 20.83
C PRO A 19 -0.64 -6.22 21.14
N ARG A 20 -0.15 -6.18 22.38
CA ARG A 20 0.95 -5.29 22.81
C ARG A 20 2.33 -5.78 22.38
N LYS A 21 2.44 -7.02 21.90
CA LYS A 21 3.65 -7.64 21.37
C LYS A 21 3.56 -7.90 19.86
N ASP A 22 2.43 -7.61 19.25
CA ASP A 22 2.21 -7.68 17.80
C ASP A 22 2.87 -6.49 17.11
N VAL A 23 4.20 -6.50 17.06
CA VAL A 23 5.01 -5.44 16.44
C VAL A 23 4.81 -5.34 14.93
N ASP A 24 4.24 -6.37 14.31
CA ASP A 24 3.88 -6.38 12.88
C ASP A 24 2.50 -5.73 12.63
N GLY A 25 1.70 -5.54 13.69
CA GLY A 25 0.49 -4.73 13.69
C GLY A 25 -0.76 -5.37 13.07
N PHE A 26 -0.73 -6.67 12.75
CA PHE A 26 -1.83 -7.35 12.05
C PHE A 26 -2.89 -7.95 12.98
N HIS A 27 -2.68 -7.92 14.29
CA HIS A 27 -3.67 -8.39 15.24
C HIS A 27 -4.98 -7.58 15.07
N PRO A 28 -6.16 -8.22 14.96
CA PRO A 28 -7.44 -7.52 14.75
C PRO A 28 -7.71 -6.39 15.73
N PHE A 29 -7.33 -6.56 17.01
CA PHE A 29 -7.32 -5.48 18.01
C PHE A 29 -6.57 -4.22 17.52
N ASN A 30 -5.33 -4.36 17.03
CA ASN A 30 -4.50 -3.24 16.56
C ASN A 30 -5.10 -2.57 15.31
N ILE A 31 -5.61 -3.37 14.36
CA ILE A 31 -6.34 -2.86 13.19
C ILE A 31 -7.61 -2.11 13.60
N GLY A 32 -8.38 -2.64 14.56
CA GLY A 32 -9.58 -1.98 15.09
C GLY A 32 -9.25 -0.66 15.78
N ARG A 33 -8.15 -0.61 16.55
CA ARG A 33 -7.63 0.62 17.16
C ARG A 33 -7.27 1.68 16.12
N LEU A 34 -6.64 1.27 15.02
CA LEU A 34 -6.36 2.14 13.88
C LEU A 34 -7.67 2.66 13.23
N ALA A 35 -8.63 1.77 12.96
CA ALA A 35 -9.92 2.14 12.38
C ALA A 35 -10.72 3.13 13.25
N LEU A 36 -10.61 3.01 14.58
CA LEU A 36 -11.24 3.91 15.55
C LEU A 36 -10.45 5.21 15.79
N ARG A 37 -9.44 5.52 14.97
CA ARG A 37 -8.58 6.71 15.08
C ARG A 37 -7.85 6.81 16.42
N SER A 38 -7.59 5.67 17.07
CA SER A 38 -6.82 5.57 18.32
C SER A 38 -5.77 4.47 18.18
N PRO A 39 -4.81 4.63 17.25
CA PRO A 39 -3.87 3.57 16.87
C PRO A 39 -3.04 3.09 18.06
N ALA A 40 -2.75 1.79 18.09
CA ALA A 40 -1.78 1.15 18.98
C ALA A 40 -0.52 0.81 18.17
N LEU A 41 -0.06 -0.45 18.20
CA LEU A 41 0.88 -0.93 17.19
C LEU A 41 0.17 -0.93 15.83
N ARG A 42 0.91 -0.59 14.77
CA ARG A 42 0.35 -0.37 13.43
C ARG A 42 1.06 -1.24 12.40
N PRO A 43 0.37 -1.68 11.34
CA PRO A 43 0.97 -2.45 10.26
C PRO A 43 2.22 -1.81 9.68
N CYS A 44 3.32 -2.57 9.64
CA CYS A 44 4.65 -2.06 9.31
C CYS A 44 4.71 -1.37 7.95
N THR A 45 4.23 -2.02 6.88
CA THR A 45 4.32 -1.46 5.51
C THR A 45 3.48 -0.19 5.36
N PRO A 46 2.17 -0.16 5.71
CA PRO A 46 1.38 1.07 5.71
C PRO A 46 2.00 2.20 6.53
N LEU A 47 2.47 1.90 7.75
CA LEU A 47 3.12 2.90 8.59
C LEU A 47 4.41 3.41 7.94
N GLY A 48 5.22 2.52 7.36
CA GLY A 48 6.43 2.88 6.63
C GLY A 48 6.14 3.83 5.47
N ILE A 49 5.08 3.57 4.70
CA ILE A 49 4.62 4.47 3.63
C ILE A 49 4.23 5.83 4.20
N MET A 50 3.46 5.88 5.30
CA MET A 50 3.12 7.16 5.94
C MET A 50 4.35 7.92 6.41
N ARG A 51 5.38 7.23 6.93
CA ARG A 51 6.67 7.84 7.32
C ARG A 51 7.44 8.36 6.12
N LEU A 52 7.41 7.65 5.00
CA LEU A 52 8.02 8.09 3.76
C LEU A 52 7.35 9.38 3.25
N LEU A 53 6.01 9.41 3.21
CA LEU A 53 5.25 10.60 2.80
C LEU A 53 5.56 11.81 3.70
N ASP A 54 5.63 11.59 5.02
CA ASP A 54 5.99 12.61 6.01
C ASP A 54 7.42 13.14 5.84
N ALA A 55 8.39 12.24 5.60
CA ALA A 55 9.80 12.61 5.40
C ALA A 55 10.05 13.45 4.14
N TYR A 56 9.17 13.33 3.14
CA TYR A 56 9.17 14.13 1.92
C TYR A 56 8.17 15.30 1.98
N GLU A 57 7.64 15.62 3.15
CA GLU A 57 6.73 16.75 3.41
C GLU A 57 5.45 16.73 2.55
N ILE A 58 4.96 15.52 2.21
CA ILE A 58 3.76 15.32 1.41
C ILE A 58 2.52 15.44 2.32
N ASN A 59 1.82 16.57 2.21
CA ASN A 59 0.57 16.78 2.94
C ASN A 59 -0.59 15.99 2.31
N THR A 60 -0.90 14.83 2.90
CA THR A 60 -1.98 13.93 2.46
C THR A 60 -3.40 14.43 2.78
N LYS A 61 -3.53 15.44 3.65
CA LYS A 61 -4.84 15.93 4.10
C LYS A 61 -5.61 16.55 2.94
N GLY A 62 -6.80 16.02 2.65
CA GLY A 62 -7.67 16.45 1.57
C GLY A 62 -7.32 15.85 0.19
N MET A 63 -6.19 15.16 0.04
CA MET A 63 -5.81 14.55 -1.23
C MET A 63 -6.76 13.40 -1.60
N HIS A 64 -6.98 13.21 -2.90
CA HIS A 64 -7.63 12.03 -3.45
C HIS A 64 -6.62 10.88 -3.57
N ALA A 65 -6.61 10.00 -2.57
CA ALA A 65 -5.71 8.86 -2.50
C ALA A 65 -6.40 7.58 -3.02
N VAL A 66 -5.74 6.88 -3.94
CA VAL A 66 -6.22 5.60 -4.50
C VAL A 66 -5.26 4.49 -4.08
N VAL A 67 -5.80 3.46 -3.42
CA VAL A 67 -5.06 2.25 -3.06
C VAL A 67 -5.52 1.12 -3.98
N VAL A 68 -4.60 0.56 -4.77
CA VAL A 68 -4.88 -0.59 -5.65
C VAL A 68 -4.36 -1.86 -4.99
N GLY A 69 -5.27 -2.68 -4.49
CA GLY A 69 -4.99 -3.85 -3.67
C GLY A 69 -5.72 -3.75 -2.34
N ALA A 70 -6.45 -4.80 -1.96
CA ALA A 70 -7.26 -4.84 -0.74
C ALA A 70 -6.85 -6.01 0.19
N SER A 71 -5.54 -6.29 0.23
CA SER A 71 -4.98 -7.32 1.11
C SER A 71 -5.06 -6.91 2.58
N ASN A 72 -5.06 -7.91 3.47
CA ASN A 72 -5.05 -7.66 4.92
C ASN A 72 -3.70 -7.11 5.40
N ILE A 73 -2.62 -7.36 4.65
CA ILE A 73 -1.25 -6.98 5.04
C ILE A 73 -0.85 -5.56 4.59
N VAL A 74 -1.45 -5.04 3.51
CA VAL A 74 -1.12 -3.70 3.00
C VAL A 74 -2.38 -2.91 2.69
N GLY A 75 -3.20 -3.37 1.75
CA GLY A 75 -4.27 -2.54 1.16
C GLY A 75 -5.28 -1.98 2.16
N ARG A 76 -5.88 -2.85 2.98
CA ARG A 76 -6.86 -2.46 4.00
C ARG A 76 -6.26 -1.54 5.07
N PRO A 77 -5.12 -1.88 5.70
CA PRO A 77 -4.53 -0.98 6.68
C PRO A 77 -4.00 0.33 6.07
N MET A 78 -3.49 0.32 4.83
CA MET A 78 -3.09 1.55 4.12
C MET A 78 -4.28 2.50 3.94
N MET A 79 -5.45 1.97 3.56
CA MET A 79 -6.67 2.76 3.48
C MET A 79 -7.00 3.43 4.83
N LEU A 80 -6.85 2.71 5.95
CA LEU A 80 -7.11 3.26 7.28
C LEU A 80 -6.08 4.33 7.70
N GLU A 81 -4.79 4.13 7.41
CA GLU A 81 -3.75 5.14 7.67
C GLU A 81 -4.01 6.44 6.88
N LEU A 82 -4.39 6.32 5.60
CA LEU A 82 -4.70 7.48 4.76
C LEU A 82 -5.95 8.21 5.22
N LEU A 83 -7.00 7.48 5.63
CA LEU A 83 -8.19 8.07 6.24
C LEU A 83 -7.84 8.80 7.54
N LEU A 84 -6.97 8.21 8.38
CA LEU A 84 -6.49 8.84 9.61
C LEU A 84 -5.71 10.13 9.34
N ALA A 85 -4.92 10.16 8.26
CA ALA A 85 -4.18 11.33 7.81
C ALA A 85 -5.07 12.40 7.12
N GLY A 86 -6.34 12.09 6.88
CA GLY A 86 -7.33 13.02 6.37
C GLY A 86 -7.44 13.06 4.84
N ALA A 87 -6.95 12.04 4.14
CA ALA A 87 -7.16 11.89 2.70
C ALA A 87 -8.60 11.43 2.40
N THR A 88 -9.09 11.75 1.20
CA THR A 88 -10.22 11.04 0.60
C THR A 88 -9.70 9.76 -0.01
N VAL A 89 -10.19 8.59 0.41
CA VAL A 89 -9.59 7.32 0.02
C VAL A 89 -10.54 6.47 -0.82
N VAL A 90 -10.04 6.01 -1.97
CA VAL A 90 -10.67 4.98 -2.80
C VAL A 90 -9.83 3.71 -2.73
N ILE A 91 -10.45 2.58 -2.38
CA ILE A 91 -9.81 1.27 -2.42
C ILE A 91 -10.28 0.48 -3.64
N CYS A 92 -9.32 0.04 -4.45
CA CYS A 92 -9.53 -0.77 -5.63
C CYS A 92 -9.03 -2.21 -5.42
N HIS A 93 -9.61 -3.14 -6.16
CA HIS A 93 -9.28 -4.57 -6.11
C HIS A 93 -9.65 -5.26 -7.42
N ARG A 94 -9.42 -6.58 -7.51
CA ARG A 94 -9.68 -7.38 -8.72
C ARG A 94 -11.10 -7.31 -9.31
N PHE A 95 -12.08 -6.86 -8.53
CA PHE A 95 -13.48 -6.70 -8.98
C PHE A 95 -13.87 -5.24 -9.27
N THR A 96 -12.93 -4.30 -9.17
CA THR A 96 -13.19 -2.89 -9.47
C THR A 96 -13.48 -2.74 -10.96
N LYS A 97 -14.64 -2.18 -11.28
CA LYS A 97 -14.97 -1.78 -12.65
C LYS A 97 -14.21 -0.49 -12.97
N ASP A 98 -13.64 -0.43 -14.16
CA ASP A 98 -12.90 0.72 -14.66
C ASP A 98 -11.78 1.18 -13.69
N LEU A 99 -10.82 0.28 -13.48
CA LEU A 99 -9.65 0.55 -12.64
C LEU A 99 -8.85 1.76 -13.15
N GLU A 100 -8.73 1.90 -14.47
CA GLU A 100 -8.03 3.02 -15.10
C GLU A 100 -8.62 4.36 -14.69
N HIS A 101 -9.95 4.51 -14.74
CA HIS A 101 -10.62 5.74 -14.33
C HIS A 101 -10.32 6.14 -12.88
N GLN A 102 -10.24 5.16 -11.97
CA GLN A 102 -9.88 5.41 -10.57
C GLN A 102 -8.41 5.86 -10.47
N VAL A 103 -7.49 5.14 -11.12
CA VAL A 103 -6.06 5.47 -11.09
C VAL A 103 -5.79 6.87 -11.66
N ARG A 104 -6.49 7.28 -12.74
CA ARG A 104 -6.34 8.61 -13.36
C ARG A 104 -6.78 9.77 -12.48
N GLN A 105 -7.54 9.53 -11.41
CA GLN A 105 -7.96 10.56 -10.46
C GLN A 105 -7.00 10.72 -9.28
N ALA A 106 -6.13 9.72 -9.06
CA ALA A 106 -5.26 9.64 -7.90
C ALA A 106 -4.26 10.81 -7.85
N GLU A 107 -4.33 11.62 -6.80
CA GLU A 107 -3.26 12.56 -6.44
C GLU A 107 -2.16 11.86 -5.65
N LEU A 108 -2.55 10.85 -4.87
CA LEU A 108 -1.66 9.86 -4.27
C LEU A 108 -2.11 8.47 -4.72
N LEU A 109 -1.24 7.73 -5.40
CA LEU A 109 -1.49 6.37 -5.82
C LEU A 109 -0.61 5.40 -5.01
N VAL A 110 -1.22 4.43 -4.34
CA VAL A 110 -0.52 3.32 -3.69
C VAL A 110 -0.88 2.02 -4.40
N VAL A 111 0.10 1.32 -4.99
CA VAL A 111 -0.14 0.05 -5.70
C VAL A 111 0.50 -1.09 -4.90
N ALA A 112 -0.33 -2.05 -4.50
CA ALA A 112 0.05 -3.17 -3.65
C ALA A 112 -0.68 -4.46 -4.09
N VAL A 113 -0.50 -4.81 -5.36
CA VAL A 113 -1.15 -5.97 -5.99
C VAL A 113 -0.24 -7.19 -6.00
N GLY A 114 1.08 -6.99 -6.04
CA GLY A 114 2.08 -8.06 -6.10
C GLY A 114 2.04 -8.79 -7.45
N LYS A 115 1.76 -8.06 -8.52
CA LYS A 115 1.76 -8.57 -9.89
C LYS A 115 2.02 -7.41 -10.86
N PRO A 116 3.13 -7.44 -11.62
CA PRO A 116 3.45 -6.41 -12.61
C PRO A 116 2.39 -6.33 -13.71
N GLY A 117 2.16 -5.11 -14.21
CA GLY A 117 1.37 -4.86 -15.41
C GLY A 117 -0.15 -4.79 -15.20
N ILE A 118 -0.63 -4.81 -13.95
CA ILE A 118 -2.06 -4.54 -13.65
C ILE A 118 -2.36 -3.05 -13.73
N VAL A 119 -1.45 -2.21 -13.24
CA VAL A 119 -1.55 -0.75 -13.32
C VAL A 119 -0.55 -0.27 -14.36
N SER A 120 -1.03 0.37 -15.42
CA SER A 120 -0.17 0.98 -16.43
C SER A 120 0.42 2.30 -15.94
N GLY A 121 1.70 2.54 -16.19
CA GLY A 121 2.34 3.84 -15.95
C GLY A 121 1.70 5.00 -16.75
N THR A 122 0.99 4.70 -17.85
CA THR A 122 0.27 5.70 -18.65
C THR A 122 -1.04 6.19 -18.00
N TRP A 123 -1.48 5.53 -16.93
CA TRP A 123 -2.68 5.91 -16.18
C TRP A 123 -2.38 6.93 -15.08
N ILE A 124 -1.10 7.15 -14.76
CA ILE A 124 -0.69 8.06 -13.68
C ILE A 124 -1.13 9.48 -14.01
N LYS A 125 -1.86 10.10 -13.08
CA LYS A 125 -2.27 11.50 -13.17
C LYS A 125 -1.02 12.39 -13.18
N PRO A 126 -0.90 13.38 -14.08
CA PRO A 126 0.20 14.34 -14.05
C PRO A 126 0.32 15.02 -12.68
N GLY A 127 1.51 15.01 -12.10
CA GLY A 127 1.80 15.55 -10.78
C GLY A 127 1.47 14.63 -9.60
N ALA A 128 0.98 13.41 -9.82
CA ALA A 128 0.66 12.48 -8.74
C ALA A 128 1.91 11.99 -7.99
N VAL A 129 1.72 11.71 -6.71
CA VAL A 129 2.67 10.94 -5.90
C VAL A 129 2.35 9.46 -6.08
N VAL A 130 3.35 8.65 -6.42
CA VAL A 130 3.20 7.22 -6.69
C VAL A 130 4.04 6.40 -5.71
N VAL A 131 3.38 5.49 -5.00
CA VAL A 131 4.00 4.53 -4.08
C VAL A 131 3.77 3.13 -4.62
N ASP A 132 4.83 2.53 -5.13
CA ASP A 132 4.86 1.15 -5.61
C ASP A 132 5.36 0.23 -4.48
N VAL A 133 4.45 -0.59 -3.95
CA VAL A 133 4.72 -1.54 -2.87
C VAL A 133 5.14 -2.90 -3.41
N GLY A 134 4.91 -3.16 -4.70
CA GLY A 134 5.19 -4.44 -5.32
C GLY A 134 6.68 -4.77 -5.28
N ILE A 135 7.01 -6.02 -4.96
CA ILE A 135 8.36 -6.56 -5.13
C ILE A 135 8.23 -7.88 -5.86
N ASN A 136 8.48 -7.85 -7.16
CA ASN A 136 8.26 -8.97 -8.07
C ASN A 136 9.61 -9.41 -8.63
N ARG A 137 9.94 -10.70 -8.50
CA ARG A 137 11.17 -11.27 -9.08
C ARG A 137 10.88 -11.81 -10.48
N LEU A 138 11.56 -11.25 -11.47
CA LEU A 138 11.52 -11.71 -12.85
C LEU A 138 12.38 -12.96 -13.05
N GLN A 139 12.21 -13.63 -14.20
CA GLN A 139 12.97 -14.84 -14.54
C GLN A 139 14.48 -14.60 -14.64
N ASN A 140 14.89 -13.38 -15.02
CA ASN A 140 16.28 -12.94 -15.06
C ASN A 140 16.85 -12.62 -13.65
N GLY A 141 16.05 -12.75 -12.59
CA GLY A 141 16.43 -12.48 -11.20
C GLY A 141 16.24 -11.04 -10.74
N GLU A 142 15.91 -10.13 -11.66
CA GLU A 142 15.66 -8.72 -11.40
C GLU A 142 14.42 -8.51 -10.53
N LEU A 143 14.45 -7.48 -9.68
CA LEU A 143 13.32 -7.06 -8.86
C LEU A 143 12.66 -5.85 -9.51
N VAL A 144 11.35 -5.96 -9.73
CA VAL A 144 10.54 -4.88 -10.31
C VAL A 144 9.30 -4.63 -9.46
N GLY A 145 8.76 -3.43 -9.57
CA GLY A 145 7.51 -3.02 -8.93
C GLY A 145 6.27 -3.62 -9.57
N ASP A 146 5.10 -3.17 -9.12
CA ASP A 146 3.82 -3.44 -9.78
C ASP A 146 3.58 -2.52 -11.00
N ILE A 147 4.28 -1.38 -11.05
CA ILE A 147 4.16 -0.35 -12.09
C ILE A 147 5.46 -0.28 -12.91
N ASP A 148 5.31 -0.01 -14.21
CA ASP A 148 6.45 0.39 -15.05
C ASP A 148 6.98 1.77 -14.59
N PHE A 149 8.13 1.75 -13.93
CA PHE A 149 8.75 2.93 -13.32
C PHE A 149 9.10 4.01 -14.34
N GLU A 150 9.69 3.65 -15.48
CA GLU A 150 10.17 4.62 -16.47
C GLU A 150 9.00 5.35 -17.13
N VAL A 151 7.90 4.65 -17.39
CA VAL A 151 6.68 5.27 -17.94
C VAL A 151 5.99 6.12 -16.88
N ALA A 152 5.83 5.61 -15.65
CA ALA A 152 5.12 6.33 -14.59
C ALA A 152 5.86 7.62 -14.16
N LYS A 153 7.20 7.58 -14.10
CA LYS A 153 8.06 8.72 -13.75
C LYS A 153 7.89 9.92 -14.68
N GLN A 154 7.44 9.72 -15.91
CA GLN A 154 7.19 10.83 -16.85
C GLN A 154 6.02 11.72 -16.41
N ASN A 155 5.06 11.19 -15.66
CA ASN A 155 3.88 11.91 -15.19
C ASN A 155 3.89 12.20 -13.69
N ALA A 156 4.48 11.31 -12.89
CA ALA A 156 4.51 11.44 -11.44
C ALA A 156 5.36 12.64 -10.99
N SER A 157 4.92 13.35 -9.95
CA SER A 157 5.76 14.34 -9.25
C SER A 157 6.83 13.66 -8.39
N MET A 158 6.45 12.52 -7.78
CA MET A 158 7.34 11.64 -7.03
C MET A 158 6.92 10.19 -7.24
N ILE A 159 7.89 9.28 -7.34
CA ILE A 159 7.66 7.85 -7.48
C ILE A 159 8.70 7.06 -6.69
N THR A 160 8.28 6.05 -5.95
CA THR A 160 9.20 5.15 -5.24
C THR A 160 9.88 4.19 -6.21
N PRO A 161 11.22 4.04 -6.17
CA PRO A 161 11.90 3.01 -6.95
C PRO A 161 11.62 1.62 -6.37
N VAL A 162 11.78 0.58 -7.20
CA VAL A 162 11.80 -0.81 -6.76
C VAL A 162 13.00 -1.50 -7.43
N PRO A 163 13.94 -2.07 -6.66
CA PRO A 163 14.04 -2.06 -5.19
C PRO A 163 14.44 -0.68 -4.61
N GLY A 164 14.45 -0.55 -3.28
CA GLY A 164 14.98 0.62 -2.56
C GLY A 164 13.98 1.75 -2.26
N GLY A 165 12.68 1.46 -2.38
CA GLY A 165 11.58 2.38 -2.05
C GLY A 165 10.86 2.00 -0.76
N VAL A 166 9.72 1.33 -0.89
CA VAL A 166 8.87 0.93 0.25
C VAL A 166 9.43 -0.24 1.04
N GLY A 167 10.02 -1.21 0.34
CA GLY A 167 10.62 -2.41 0.92
C GLY A 167 12.12 -2.49 0.67
N LEU A 168 12.63 -3.70 0.45
CA LEU A 168 14.04 -3.97 0.13
C LEU A 168 14.50 -3.25 -1.15
#